data_AF-A0XWR0-F1
#
_entry.id   AF-A0XWR0-F1
#
_cell.length_a   1.000
_cell.length_b   1.000
_cell.length_c   1.000
_cell.angle_alpha   90.00
_cell.angle_beta   90.00
_cell.angle_gamma   90.00
#
_symmetry.space_group_name_H-M   'P 1'
#
loop_
_entity.id
_entity.type
_entity.pdbx_description
1 polymer ?
#
loop_
_entity_poly.entity_id
_entity_poly.type
_entity_poly.pdbx_seq_one_letter_code
_entity_poly.pdbx_strand_id
1 'polypeptide(L)' 'MAQLVILLLIIHLIIAYQCYRYSSLKGYPVKVFTVLGCVPYFNVVVWIYLLFLPELEPFESHVQSQKQPL' A
#
# COMPACT_ATOMS: atom_id res chain seq x y z
N MET A 1 6.44 -8.57 29.94
CA MET A 1 7.15 -7.88 28.83
C MET A 1 7.00 -8.61 27.50
N ALA A 2 7.36 -9.89 27.41
CA ALA A 2 7.33 -10.64 26.13
C ALA A 2 5.96 -10.72 25.45
N GLN A 3 4.85 -10.89 26.20
CA GLN A 3 3.50 -10.94 25.62
C GLN A 3 3.11 -9.67 24.86
N LEU A 4 3.47 -8.49 25.38
CA LEU A 4 3.17 -7.21 24.73
C LEU A 4 3.97 -7.06 23.44
N VAL A 5 5.23 -7.53 23.42
CA VAL A 5 6.09 -7.52 22.23
C VAL A 5 5.54 -8.46 21.15
N ILE A 6 5.10 -9.66 21.53
CA ILE A 6 4.47 -10.62 20.61
C ILE A 6 3.17 -10.04 20.04
N LEU A 7 2.33 -9.44 20.88
CA LEU A 7 1.08 -8.82 20.46
C LEU A 7 1.33 -7.65 19.49
N LEU A 8 2.34 -6.82 19.76
CA LEU A 8 2.75 -5.73 18.87
C LEU A 8 3.23 -6.26 17.50
N LEU A 9 4.03 -7.34 17.50
CA LEU A 9 4.49 -7.99 16.26
C LEU A 9 3.33 -8.55 15.43
N ILE A 10 2.35 -9.20 16.07
CA ILE A 10 1.17 -9.72 15.38
C ILE A 10 0.37 -8.58 14.75
N ILE A 11 0.16 -7.48 15.48
CA ILE A 11 -0.54 -6.30 14.94
C ILE A 11 0.21 -5.74 13.73
N HIS A 12 1.53 -5.64 13.79
CA HIS A 12 2.34 -5.20 12.64
C HIS A 12 2.21 -6.11 11.43
N LEU A 13 2.22 -7.43 11.64
CA LEU A 13 2.03 -8.40 10.55
C LEU A 13 0.64 -8.27 9.93
N ILE A 14 -0.41 -8.07 10.74
CA ILE A 14 -1.77 -7.87 10.24
C ILE A 14 -1.86 -6.59 9.41
N ILE A 15 -1.31 -5.47 9.89
CA ILE A 15 -1.34 -4.19 9.16
C ILE A 15 -0.54 -4.31 7.85
N ALA A 16 0.64 -4.92 7.87
CA ALA A 16 1.45 -5.15 6.66
C ALA A 16 0.71 -6.03 5.64
N TYR A 17 0.06 -7.10 6.10
CA TYR A 17 -0.76 -7.96 5.23
C TYR A 17 -1.96 -7.22 4.64
N GLN A 18 -2.64 -6.38 5.43
CA GLN A 18 -3.72 -5.55 4.91
C GLN A 18 -3.21 -4.54 3.89
N CYS A 19 -2.08 -3.87 4.15
CA CYS A 19 -1.46 -2.95 3.18
C CYS A 19 -1.07 -3.67 1.87
N TYR A 20 -0.58 -4.91 1.96
CA TYR A 20 -0.28 -5.76 0.80
C TYR A 20 -1.55 -6.05 -0.02
N ARG A 21 -2.62 -6.50 0.63
CA ARG A 21 -3.90 -6.81 -0.05
C ARG A 21 -4.53 -5.55 -0.65
N TYR A 22 -4.58 -4.45 0.08
CA TYR A 22 -5.16 -3.18 -0.39
C TYR A 22 -4.38 -2.56 -1.55
N SER A 23 -3.04 -2.55 -1.47
CA SER A 23 -2.21 -2.04 -2.58
C SER A 23 -2.36 -2.90 -3.84
N SER A 24 -2.47 -4.23 -3.68
CA SER A 24 -2.73 -5.15 -4.78
C SER A 24 -4.12 -4.95 -5.39
N LEU A 25 -5.15 -4.68 -4.59
CA LEU A 25 -6.51 -4.43 -5.09
C LEU A 25 -6.61 -3.09 -5.82
N LYS A 26 -5.95 -2.06 -5.30
CA LYS A 26 -5.97 -0.71 -5.88
C LYS A 26 -4.96 -0.51 -7.03
N GLY A 27 -4.16 -1.53 -7.39
CA GLY A 27 -3.19 -1.46 -8.50
C GLY A 27 -1.90 -0.68 -8.21
N TYR A 28 -1.62 -0.36 -6.94
CA TYR A 28 -0.41 0.37 -6.54
C TYR A 28 0.82 -0.56 -6.43
N PRO A 29 2.06 -0.02 -6.50
CA PRO A 29 3.29 -0.81 -6.38
C PRO A 29 3.42 -1.45 -4.99
N VAL A 30 2.89 -2.68 -4.90
CA VAL A 30 2.76 -3.48 -3.67
C VAL A 30 4.08 -3.57 -2.89
N LYS A 31 5.21 -3.68 -3.58
CA LYS A 31 6.54 -3.77 -2.96
C LYS A 31 6.90 -2.53 -2.13
N VAL A 32 6.63 -1.33 -2.65
CA VAL A 32 6.99 -0.07 -1.96
C VAL A 32 6.11 0.12 -0.72
N PHE A 33 4.81 -0.11 -0.86
CA PHE A 33 3.85 -0.01 0.25
C PHE A 33 4.08 -1.08 1.32
N THR A 34 4.48 -2.28 0.92
CA THR A 34 4.78 -3.37 1.86
C THR A 34 6.07 -3.08 2.64
N VAL A 35 7.14 -2.60 1.97
CA VAL A 35 8.38 -2.22 2.66
C VAL A 35 8.14 -1.07 3.64
N LEU A 36 7.36 -0.06 3.23
CA LEU A 36 6.97 1.04 4.13
C LEU A 36 6.09 0.56 5.29
N GLY A 37 5.18 -0.39 5.05
CA GLY A 37 4.30 -0.97 6.08
C GLY A 37 5.02 -1.90 7.06
N CYS A 38 6.18 -2.45 6.69
CA CYS A 38 7.05 -3.20 7.60
C CYS A 38 7.83 -2.30 8.56
N VAL A 39 7.93 -1.00 8.29
CA VAL A 39 8.59 -0.06 9.20
C VAL A 39 7.64 0.25 10.37
N PRO A 40 8.05 0.00 11.62
CA PRO A 40 7.24 0.32 12.78
C PRO A 40 6.89 1.81 12.82
N TYR A 41 5.68 2.13 13.29
CA TYR A 41 5.01 3.44 13.24
C TYR A 41 4.52 3.88 11.86
N PHE A 42 5.26 3.61 10.79
CA PHE A 42 4.84 3.94 9.43
C PHE A 42 3.68 3.07 8.93
N ASN A 43 3.50 1.88 9.49
CA ASN A 43 2.40 0.97 9.17
C ASN A 43 1.01 1.63 9.28
N VAL A 44 0.78 2.43 10.32
CA VAL A 44 -0.51 3.13 10.51
C VAL A 44 -0.68 4.23 9.46
N VAL A 45 0.38 5.00 9.19
CA VAL A 45 0.36 6.07 8.19
C VAL A 45 0.08 5.49 6.81
N VAL A 46 0.78 4.43 6.43
CA VAL A 46 0.63 3.73 5.14
C VAL A 46 -0.78 3.15 5.00
N TRP A 47 -1.33 2.59 6.08
CA TRP A 47 -2.67 2.04 6.07
C TRP A 47 -3.74 3.12 5.87
N ILE A 48 -3.63 4.26 6.56
CA ILE A 48 -4.49 5.42 6.34
C ILE A 48 -4.31 5.96 4.91
N TYR A 49 -3.07 6.06 4.43
CA TYR A 49 -2.79 6.48 3.05
C TYR A 49 -3.50 5.59 2.02
N LEU A 50 -3.42 4.27 2.18
CA LEU A 50 -4.12 3.34 1.29
C LEU A 50 -5.65 3.44 1.40
N LEU A 51 -6.18 3.77 2.58
CA LEU A 51 -7.61 4.00 2.78
C LEU A 51 -8.08 5.27 2.04
N PHE A 52 -7.29 6.34 2.11
CA PHE A 52 -7.60 7.64 1.49
C PHE A 52 -7.23 7.72 0.01
N LEU A 53 -6.32 6.88 -0.48
CA LEU A 53 -5.98 6.84 -1.89
C LEU A 53 -7.19 6.36 -2.69
N PRO A 54 -7.65 7.10 -3.72
CA PRO A 54 -8.65 6.57 -4.64
C PRO A 54 -8.10 5.30 -5.33
N GLU A 55 -9.00 4.40 -5.72
CA GLU A 55 -8.65 3.26 -6.57
C GLU A 55 -7.97 3.80 -7.83
N LEU A 56 -6.75 3.31 -8.11
CA LEU A 56 -6.05 3.72 -9.32
C LEU A 56 -6.71 2.96 -10.46
N GLU A 57 -7.60 3.61 -11.21
CA GLU A 57 -7.93 3.14 -12.54
C GLU A 57 -6.61 3.00 -13.32
N PRO A 58 -6.40 1.89 -14.05
CA PRO A 58 -5.13 1.62 -14.68
C PRO A 58 -4.82 2.78 -15.63
N PHE A 59 -3.75 3.53 -15.32
CA PHE A 59 -3.12 4.48 -16.22
C PHE A 59 -2.44 3.76 -17.40
N GLU A 60 -3.14 2.85 -18.07
CA GLU A 60 -2.76 2.34 -19.41
C GLU A 60 -3.40 3.17 -20.55
N SER A 61 -4.21 4.19 -20.24
CA SER A 61 -4.92 4.98 -21.26
C SER A 61 -4.31 6.34 -21.60
N HIS A 62 -3.18 6.75 -21.00
CA HIS A 62 -2.60 8.08 -21.26
C HIS A 62 -1.16 8.14 -21.77
N VAL A 63 -0.53 7.00 -22.10
CA VAL A 63 0.73 7.01 -22.90
C VAL A 63 0.46 6.79 -24.39
N GLN A 64 -0.70 6.24 -24.78
CA GLN A 64 -1.02 5.99 -26.20
C GLN A 64 -1.73 7.16 -26.91
N SER A 65 -2.03 8.26 -26.21
CA SER A 65 -2.61 9.49 -26.80
C SER A 65 -1.58 10.61 -26.92
N GLN A 66 -0.36 10.28 -27.35
CA GLN A 66 0.56 11.22 -27.99
C GLN A 66 0.86 10.71 -29.41
N LYS A 67 -0.19 10.34 -30.15
CA LYS A 67 -0.13 10.23 -31.60
C LYS A 67 -1.20 11.15 -32.21
N GLN A 68 -0.69 12.19 -32.87
CA GLN A 68 -1.29 13.11 -33.87
C GLN A 68 -2.21 14.25 -33.39
N PRO A 69 -2.31 15.38 -34.13
CA PRO A 69 -1.69 15.70 -35.43
C PRO A 69 -1.05 17.12 -35.55
N LEU A 70 -0.10 17.27 -36.48
CA LEU A 70 -0.02 18.43 -37.38
C LEU A 70 0.35 17.92 -38.77
#